data_AF-A0A842U8I6-F1
#
_entry.id   AF-A0A842U8I6-F1
#
_cell.length_a   1.000
_cell.length_b   1.000
_cell.length_c   1.000
_cell.angle_alpha   90.00
_cell.angle_beta   90.00
_cell.angle_gamma   90.00
#
_symmetry.space_group_name_H-M   'P 1'
#
loop_
_entity.id
_entity.type
_entity.pdbx_description
1 polymer ?
#
loop_
_entity_poly.entity_id
_entity_poly.type
_entity_poly.pdbx_seq_one_letter_code
_entity_poly.pdbx_strand_id
1 'polypeptide(L)' 'MLVQTTRKKMSKFIDFDKYKKVFYDNFYLDDYKIVVKIPLAKKKERKQTTKKQDSVKVEKFNLTKYTYLTAY' A
#
# COMPACT_ATOMS: atom_id res chain seq x y z
N MET A 1 25.78 -25.66 10.79
CA MET A 1 24.91 -25.14 9.72
C MET A 1 24.77 -23.63 9.89
N LEU A 2 25.25 -22.84 8.94
CA LEU A 2 24.96 -21.40 8.89
C LEU A 2 23.54 -21.22 8.36
N VAL A 3 22.61 -20.78 9.21
CA VAL A 3 21.28 -20.35 8.76
C VAL A 3 21.48 -19.03 8.05
N GLN A 4 21.52 -19.05 6.71
CA GLN A 4 21.49 -17.82 5.93
C GLN A 4 20.09 -17.23 6.07
N THR A 5 19.94 -16.23 6.93
CA THR A 5 18.71 -15.46 7.05
C THR A 5 18.54 -14.64 5.77
N THR A 6 17.88 -15.20 4.76
CA THR A 6 17.52 -14.45 3.54
C THR A 6 16.70 -13.23 3.94
N ARG A 7 17.29 -12.02 3.81
CA ARG A 7 16.55 -10.78 4.00
C ARG A 7 15.44 -10.73 2.96
N LYS A 8 14.19 -10.82 3.41
CA LYS A 8 13.00 -10.68 2.55
C LYS A 8 13.05 -9.32 1.85
N LYS A 9 12.87 -9.31 0.53
CA LYS A 9 12.94 -8.09 -0.28
C LYS A 9 11.62 -7.31 -0.12
N MET A 10 11.72 -6.13 0.46
CA MET A 10 10.59 -5.23 0.70
C MET A 10 10.90 -3.86 0.09
N SER A 11 9.91 -3.27 -0.59
CA SER A 11 10.00 -1.93 -1.16
C SER A 11 8.91 -1.03 -0.60
N LYS A 12 9.21 0.26 -0.44
CA LYS A 12 8.28 1.26 0.08
C LYS A 12 8.12 2.40 -0.93
N PHE A 13 6.89 2.86 -1.14
CA PHE A 13 6.59 3.97 -2.03
C PHE A 13 5.32 4.71 -1.59
N ILE A 14 5.21 5.99 -1.95
CA ILE A 14 4.02 6.80 -1.69
C ILE A 14 3.11 6.75 -2.92
N ASP A 15 1.82 6.57 -2.70
CA ASP A 15 0.79 6.59 -3.73
C ASP A 15 -0.30 7.60 -3.37
N PHE A 16 -0.91 8.22 -4.38
CA PHE A 16 -2.00 9.17 -4.21
C PHE A 16 -3.27 8.66 -4.91
N ASP A 17 -4.28 8.31 -4.11
CA ASP A 17 -5.60 7.94 -4.65
C ASP A 17 -6.38 9.22 -4.97
N LYS A 18 -6.41 9.61 -6.25
CA LYS A 18 -7.10 10.81 -6.73
C LYS A 18 -8.61 10.83 -6.42
N TYR A 19 -9.26 9.67 -6.38
CA TYR A 19 -10.70 9.57 -6.13
C TYR A 19 -11.00 9.75 -4.65
N LYS A 20 -10.19 9.14 -3.78
CA LYS A 20 -10.34 9.28 -2.32
C LYS A 20 -9.71 10.56 -1.76
N LYS A 21 -8.81 11.19 -2.54
CA LYS A 21 -7.94 12.30 -2.14
C LYS A 21 -7.13 11.96 -0.88
N VAL A 22 -6.52 10.77 -0.87
CA VAL A 22 -5.73 10.25 0.26
C VAL A 22 -4.37 9.77 -0.24
N PHE A 23 -3.32 10.17 0.47
CA PHE A 23 -1.99 9.61 0.28
C PHE A 23 -1.83 8.32 1.10
N TYR A 24 -1.20 7.32 0.49
CA TYR A 24 -0.89 6.04 1.12
C TYR A 24 0.62 5.82 1.14
N ASP A 25 1.11 5.31 2.27
CA ASP A 25 2.41 4.68 2.41
C ASP A 25 2.25 3.19 2.09
N ASN A 26 2.80 2.77 0.95
CA ASN A 26 2.64 1.42 0.43
C ASN A 26 3.91 0.61 0.67
N PHE A 27 3.74 -0.59 1.20
CA PHE A 27 4.80 -1.59 1.35
C PHE A 27 4.53 -2.75 0.40
N TYR A 28 5.41 -2.95 -0.56
CA TYR A 28 5.39 -4.11 -1.44
C TYR A 28 6.28 -5.22 -0.88
N LEU A 29 5.66 -6.38 -0.64
CA LEU A 29 6.30 -7.59 -0.16
C LEU A 29 6.49 -8.53 -1.36
N ASP A 30 7.72 -8.57 -1.88
CA ASP A 30 7.99 -9.21 -3.18
C ASP A 30 7.78 -10.73 -3.15
N ASP A 31 8.14 -11.38 -2.04
CA ASP A 31 7.98 -12.83 -1.84
C ASP A 31 6.51 -13.28 -1.92
N TYR A 32 5.59 -12.40 -1.54
CA TYR A 32 4.16 -12.69 -1.48
C TYR A 32 3.37 -12.04 -2.62
N LYS A 33 4.01 -11.15 -3.39
CA LYS A 33 3.34 -10.29 -4.39
C LYS A 33 2.14 -9.59 -3.77
N ILE A 34 2.32 -8.98 -2.60
CA ILE A 34 1.28 -8.27 -1.84
C ILE A 34 1.72 -6.82 -1.61
N VAL A 35 0.75 -5.89 -1.65
CA VAL A 35 0.92 -4.50 -1.24
C VAL A 35 0.10 -4.25 0.02
N VAL A 36 0.75 -3.71 1.05
CA VAL A 36 0.12 -3.19 2.26
C VAL A 36 0.04 -1.67 2.13
N LYS A 37 -1.16 -1.09 2.15
CA LYS A 37 -1.39 0.36 2.01
C LYS A 37 -1.82 0.95 3.34
N ILE A 38 -1.06 1.95 3.82
CA ILE A 38 -1.31 2.64 5.08
C ILE A 38 -1.62 4.11 4.77
N PRO A 39 -2.82 4.64 5.09
CA PRO A 39 -3.13 6.04 4.81
C PRO A 39 -2.26 6.99 5.65
N LEU A 40 -1.63 7.98 5.00
CA LEU A 40 -0.69 8.91 5.64
C LEU A 40 -1.37 10.02 6.46
N ALA A 41 -2.66 10.29 6.25
CA ALA A 41 -3.40 11.29 7.01
C ALA A 41 -4.72 10.74 7.54
N LYS A 42 -4.94 10.87 8.86
CA LYS A 42 -6.28 10.79 9.44
C LYS A 42 -7.04 12.04 9.00
N LYS A 43 -8.15 11.89 8.28
CA LYS A 43 -9.11 13.00 8.08
C LYS A 43 -9.47 13.53 9.47
N LYS A 44 -9.08 14.77 9.77
CA LYS A 44 -9.64 15.52 10.91
C LYS A 44 -11.16 15.47 10.76
N GLU A 45 -11.80 15.02 11.82
CA GLU A 45 -13.21 14.63 11.93
C GLU A 45 -14.15 15.56 11.15
N ARG A 46 -14.89 15.01 10.19
CA ARG A 46 -16.24 15.51 9.91
C ARG A 46 -17.19 14.51 10.53
N LYS A 47 -17.90 14.98 11.56
CA LYS A 47 -18.97 14.26 12.24
C LYS A 47 -19.94 13.67 11.20
N GLN A 48 -20.47 12.51 11.58
CA GLN A 48 -21.66 11.81 11.05
C GLN A 48 -21.39 10.58 10.17
N THR A 49 -21.73 9.45 10.82
CA THR A 49 -22.45 8.29 10.30
C THR A 49 -21.74 7.38 9.29
N THR A 50 -21.27 6.23 9.81
CA THR A 50 -21.23 4.93 9.12
C THR A 50 -20.21 4.69 8.00
N LYS A 51 -18.95 5.13 8.10
CA LYS A 51 -17.90 4.55 7.23
C LYS A 51 -16.64 4.20 8.01
N LYS A 52 -16.33 2.90 8.01
CA LYS A 52 -15.12 2.25 8.54
C LYS A 52 -13.93 3.21 8.51
N GLN A 53 -13.24 3.35 9.65
CA GLN A 53 -11.88 3.91 9.69
C GLN A 53 -11.12 3.44 8.46
N ASP A 54 -10.41 4.36 7.79
CA ASP A 54 -9.48 4.03 6.71
C ASP A 54 -8.39 3.10 7.29
N SER A 55 -8.70 1.81 7.33
CA SER A 55 -7.87 0.76 7.90
C SER A 55 -6.76 0.41 6.91
N VAL A 56 -5.68 -0.18 7.44
CA VAL A 56 -4.63 -0.81 6.62
C VAL A 56 -5.29 -1.73 5.60
N LYS A 57 -4.94 -1.57 4.33
CA LYS A 57 -5.43 -2.43 3.24
C LYS A 57 -4.32 -3.36 2.79
N VAL A 58 -4.67 -4.62 2.60
CA VAL A 58 -3.77 -5.63 2.06
C VAL A 58 -4.35 -6.07 0.73
N GLU A 59 -3.60 -5.89 -0.35
CA GLU A 59 -4.04 -6.19 -1.71
C GLU A 59 -3.02 -7.08 -2.41
N LYS A 60 -3.48 -8.09 -3.13
CA LYS A 60 -2.61 -8.85 -4.04
C LYS A 60 -2.15 -7.93 -5.16
N PHE A 61 -0.84 -7.85 -5.36
CA PHE A 61 -0.26 -7.09 -6.44
C PHE A 61 -0.65 -7.72 -7.78
N ASN A 62 -1.20 -6.92 -8.67
CA ASN A 62 -1.55 -7.36 -10.02
C ASN A 62 -1.10 -6.29 -11.01
N LEU A 63 -0.14 -6.67 -11.88
CA LEU A 63 0.39 -5.81 -12.95
C LEU A 63 -0.71 -5.27 -13.86
N THR A 64 -1.79 -6.02 -14.10
CA THR A 64 -2.89 -5.57 -14.97
C THR A 64 -3.75 -4.47 -14.35
N LYS A 65 -3.76 -4.35 -13.01
CA LYS A 65 -4.43 -3.25 -12.30
C LYS A 65 -3.57 -2.00 -12.20
N TYR A 66 -2.26 -2.18 -12.30
CA TYR A 66 -1.26 -1.16 -12.08
C TYR A 66 -0.43 -1.00 -13.35
N THR A 67 -1.10 -0.55 -14.41
CA THR A 67 -0.48 -0.04 -15.64
C THR A 67 0.25 1.27 -15.32
N TYR A 68 1.21 1.25 -14.40
CA TYR A 68 2.11 2.36 -14.19
C TYR A 68 3.26 2.18 -15.15
N LEU A 69 3.24 3.04 -16.17
CA LEU A 69 4.35 3.52 -16.99
C LEU A 69 5.67 2.78 -16.74
N THR A 70 5.97 1.80 -17.58
CA THR A 70 7.36 1.58 -17.97
C THR A 70 7.77 2.78 -18.83
N ALA A 71 8.20 3.87 -18.19
CA ALA A 71 8.93 4.92 -18.89
C ALA A 71 10.42 4.62 -18.71
N TYR A 72 11.06 4.36 -19.84
CA TYR A 72 12.50 4.23 -20.04
C TYR A 72 13.17 5.59 -19.84
#